data_AF-A0A1C0VW22-F1
#
_entry.id   AF-A0A1C0VW22-F1
#
_cell.length_a   1.000
_cell.length_b   1.000
_cell.length_c   1.000
_cell.angle_alpha   90.00
_cell.angle_beta   90.00
_cell.angle_gamma   90.00
#
_symmetry.space_group_name_H-M   'P 1'
#
loop_
_entity.id
_entity.type
_entity.pdbx_description
1 polymer ?
#
loop_
_entity_poly.entity_id
_entity_poly.type
_entity_poly.pdbx_seq_one_letter_code
_entity_poly.pdbx_strand_id
1 'polypeptide(L)' 'MKEVIISLLAGWIIGIIFAWLKLPIPAPPPLGLVGALGLTLGGFCYHWLSEFLGKSASLP' A
#
# COMPACT_ATOMS: atom_id res chain seq x y z
N MET A 1 -8.64 -6.32 -7.96
CA MET A 1 -7.52 -7.30 -8.03
C MET A 1 -6.63 -7.05 -9.23
N LYS A 2 -7.17 -6.75 -10.41
CA LYS A 2 -6.38 -6.37 -11.60
C LYS A 2 -5.49 -5.16 -11.31
N GLU A 3 -6.03 -4.20 -10.57
CA GLU A 3 -5.39 -2.96 -10.16
C GLU A 3 -4.15 -3.22 -9.28
N VAL A 4 -4.21 -4.23 -8.41
CA VAL A 4 -3.08 -4.62 -7.54
C VAL A 4 -1.93 -5.19 -8.36
N ILE A 5 -2.25 -6.03 -9.35
CA ILE A 5 -1.23 -6.60 -10.24
C ILE A 5 -0.62 -5.50 -11.12
N ILE A 6 -1.45 -4.61 -11.66
CA ILE A 6 -1.00 -3.50 -12.51
C ILE A 6 -0.14 -2.52 -11.70
N SER A 7 -0.52 -2.18 -10.46
CA SER A 7 0.24 -1.26 -9.62
C SER A 7 1.59 -1.85 -9.19
N LEU A 8 1.61 -3.15 -8.84
CA LEU A 8 2.85 -3.86 -8.53
C LEU A 8 3.79 -3.91 -9.74
N LEU A 9 3.28 -4.28 -10.91
CA LEU A 9 4.07 -4.33 -12.15
C LEU A 9 4.57 -2.94 -12.56
N ALA A 10 3.73 -1.91 -12.50
CA ALA A 10 4.12 -0.55 -12.82
C ALA A 10 5.24 -0.06 -11.87
N GLY A 11 5.07 -0.24 -10.56
CA GLY A 11 6.10 0.12 -9.57
C GLY A 11 7.40 -0.66 -9.78
N TRP A 12 7.31 -1.95 -10.12
CA TRP A 12 8.47 -2.79 -10.40
C TRP A 12 9.24 -2.34 -11.63
N ILE A 13 8.54 -2.09 -12.75
CA ILE A 13 9.14 -1.62 -14.00
C ILE A 13 9.80 -0.26 -13.79
N ILE A 14 9.11 0.69 -13.14
CA ILE A 14 9.67 2.01 -12.83
C ILE A 14 10.91 1.86 -11.94
N GLY A 15 10.86 1.00 -10.92
CA GLY A 15 12.00 0.72 -10.05
C GLY A 15 13.22 0.20 -10.83
N ILE A 16 13.02 -0.74 -11.76
CA ILE A 16 14.08 -1.26 -12.63
C ILE A 16 14.65 -0.14 -13.51
N ILE A 17 13.81 0.66 -14.16
CA ILE A 17 14.25 1.74 -15.04
C ILE A 17 15.09 2.77 -14.27
N PHE A 18 14.65 3.19 -13.09
CA PHE A 18 15.37 4.17 -12.28
C PHE A 18 16.70 3.63 -11.75
N ALA A 19 16.71 2.36 -11.31
CA ALA A 19 17.95 1.70 -10.91
C ALA A 19 18.93 1.55 -12.08
N TRP A 20 18.43 1.20 -13.27
CA TRP A 20 19.24 1.06 -14.48
C TRP A 20 19.83 2.39 -14.95
N LEU A 21 19.04 3.46 -14.91
CA LEU A 21 19.47 4.82 -15.24
C LEU A 21 20.28 5.49 -14.11
N LYS A 22 20.44 4.82 -12.95
CA LYS A 22 21.09 5.36 -11.74
C LYS A 22 20.50 6.71 -11.30
N LEU A 23 19.20 6.90 -11.54
CA LEU A 23 18.51 8.12 -11.14
C LEU A 23 18.12 8.05 -9.66
N PRO A 24 18.06 9.20 -8.96
CA PRO A 24 17.47 9.23 -7.63
C PRO A 24 16.03 8.71 -7.69
N ILE A 25 15.69 7.82 -6.77
CA ILE A 25 14.37 7.18 -6.74
C ILE A 25 13.32 8.23 -6.33
N PRO A 26 12.22 8.39 -7.07
CA PRO A 26 11.17 9.37 -6.79
C PRO A 26 10.20 8.90 -5.69
N ALA A 27 10.33 7.65 -5.25
CA ALA A 27 9.50 7.02 -4.23
C ALA A 27 9.81 7.59 -2.83
N PRO A 28 8.84 7.55 -1.90
CA PRO A 28 9.08 7.85 -0.49
C PRO A 28 10.24 7.02 0.09
N PRO A 29 10.88 7.50 1.17
CA PRO A 29 11.84 6.69 1.92
C PRO A 29 11.24 5.31 2.27
N PRO A 30 12.05 4.24 2.34
CA PRO A 30 11.55 2.89 2.63
C PRO A 30 10.65 2.81 3.87
N LEU A 31 10.98 3.57 4.92
CA LEU A 31 10.17 3.67 6.14
C LEU A 31 8.79 4.29 5.89
N GLY A 32 8.69 5.26 4.98
CA GLY A 32 7.42 5.87 4.58
C GLY A 32 6.50 4.86 3.87
N LEU A 33 7.07 3.98 3.05
CA LEU A 33 6.32 2.89 2.42
C LEU A 33 5.81 1.87 3.45
N VAL A 34 6.64 1.50 4.43
CA VAL A 34 6.22 0.62 5.54
C VAL A 34 5.10 1.27 6.36
N GLY A 35 5.20 2.57 6.66
CA GLY A 35 4.14 3.32 7.34
C GLY A 35 2.82 3.35 6.56
N ALA A 36 2.88 3.58 5.25
CA ALA A 36 1.70 3.57 4.38
C ALA A 36 1.04 2.18 4.31
N LEU A 37 1.82 1.10 4.25
CA LEU A 37 1.30 -0.26 4.36
C LEU A 37 0.63 -0.50 5.72
N GLY A 38 1.28 -0.09 6.82
CA GLY A 38 0.73 -0.17 8.16
C GLY A 38 -0.60 0.58 8.32
N LEU A 39 -0.76 1.73 7.67
CA LEU A 39 -2.03 2.48 7.64
C LEU A 39 -3.16 1.64 7.01
N THR A 40 -2.92 1.04 5.84
CA THR A 40 -3.93 0.22 5.16
C THR A 40 -4.29 -1.02 5.96
N LEU A 41 -3.29 -1.70 6.53
CA LEU A 41 -3.49 -2.86 7.41
C LEU A 41 -4.26 -2.48 8.68
N GLY A 42 -3.94 -1.32 9.27
CA GLY A 42 -4.66 -0.78 10.43
C GLY A 42 -6.15 -0.55 10.14
N GLY A 43 -6.48 -0.03 8.94
CA GLY A 43 -7.86 0.11 8.49
C GLY A 43 -8.59 -1.23 8.39
N PHE A 44 -7.96 -2.25 7.80
CA PHE A 44 -8.51 -3.60 7.75
C PHE A 44 -8.68 -4.22 9.15
N CYS A 45 -7.70 -4.05 10.03
CA CYS A 45 -7.78 -4.50 11.42
C CYS A 45 -8.95 -3.82 12.16
N TYR A 46 -9.14 -2.52 11.97
CA TYR A 46 -10.26 -1.79 12.57
C TYR A 46 -11.60 -2.29 12.07
N HIS A 47 -11.74 -2.51 10.76
CA HIS A 47 -12.95 -3.09 10.17
C HIS A 47 -13.28 -4.45 10.77
N TRP A 48 -12.29 -5.35 10.84
CA TRP A 48 -12.50 -6.67 11.41
C TRP A 48 -12.85 -6.62 12.90
N LEU A 49 -12.21 -5.72 13.65
CA LEU A 49 -12.52 -5.51 15.07
C LEU A 49 -13.92 -4.91 15.28
N SER A 50 -14.37 -3.98 14.43
CA SER A 50 -15.70 -3.38 14.55
C SER A 50 -16.82 -4.37 14.25
N GLU A 51 -16.64 -5.21 13.23
CA GLU A 51 -17.52 -6.35 12.94
C GLU A 51 -17.60 -7.31 14.12
N PHE A 52 -16.45 -7.69 14.70
CA PHE A 52 -16.40 -8.58 15.86
C PHE A 52 -17.10 -8.01 17.09
N LEU A 53 -17.03 -6.70 17.29
CA LEU A 53 -17.71 -5.98 18.37
C LEU A 53 -19.21 -5.73 18.11
N GLY A 54 -19.77 -6.29 17.03
CA GLY A 54 -21.20 -6.20 16.69
C GLY A 54 -21.65 -4.79 16.28
N LYS A 55 -20.70 -3.86 16.12
CA LYS A 55 -20.97 -2.54 15.59
C LYS A 55 -20.81 -2.68 14.08
N SER A 56 -21.93 -2.86 13.38
CA SER A 56 -21.98 -2.79 11.91
C SER A 56 -21.53 -1.39 11.49
N ALA A 57 -20.21 -1.20 11.39
CA ALA A 57 -19.60 0.04 11.00
C ALA A 57 -19.80 0.15 9.49
N SER A 58 -20.90 0.79 9.09
CA SER A 58 -21.05 1.34 7.76
C SER A 58 -19.98 2.42 7.58
N LEU A 59 -18.82 2.04 7.08
CA LEU A 59 -17.88 2.99 6.51
C LEU A 59 -18.36 3.31 5.08
N PRO A 60 -18.29 4.57 4.63
CA PRO A 60 -18.50 4.92 3.23
C PRO A 60 -17.43 4.29 2.32
#